data_AF-A0A928ASI5-F1
#
_entry.id   AF-A0A928ASI5-F1
#
_cell.length_a   1.000
_cell.length_b   1.000
_cell.length_c   1.000
_cell.angle_alpha   90.00
_cell.angle_beta   90.00
_cell.angle_gamma   90.00
#
_symmetry.space_group_name_H-M   'P 1'
#
loop_
_entity.id
_entity.type
_entity.pdbx_description
1 polymer ?
#
loop_
_entity_poly.entity_id
_entity_poly.type
_entity_poly.pdbx_seq_one_letter_code
_entity_poly.pdbx_strand_id
1 'polypeptide(L)' 'MQEKTVLSIIIDFIFGHKYYANIINTRGVEKYELSCFIFRTRGAADLHRRDIESTTTFAYVETISFRSRRNYPPAQRINR' A
#
# COMPACT_ATOMS: atom_id res chain seq x y z
N MET A 1 0.88 -2.79 15.83
CA MET A 1 0.72 -4.13 15.23
C MET A 1 -0.74 -4.50 15.41
N GLN A 2 -1.49 -4.71 14.33
CA GLN A 2 -2.94 -4.96 14.44
C GLN A 2 -3.14 -6.42 14.86
N GLU A 3 -3.92 -6.65 15.91
CA GLU A 3 -4.17 -7.98 16.46
C GLU A 3 -4.95 -8.83 15.43
N LYS A 4 -4.41 -10.00 15.09
CA LYS A 4 -5.02 -10.89 14.09
C LYS A 4 -5.96 -11.87 14.79
N THR A 5 -7.20 -11.93 14.32
CA THR A 5 -8.15 -12.98 14.75
C THR A 5 -7.82 -14.31 14.06
N VAL A 6 -8.25 -15.43 14.66
CA VAL A 6 -8.11 -16.77 14.05
C VAL A 6 -8.71 -16.82 12.64
N LEU A 7 -9.88 -16.21 12.45
CA LEU A 7 -10.51 -16.09 11.13
C LEU A 7 -9.60 -15.37 10.13
N SER A 8 -8.96 -14.27 10.53
CA SER A 8 -8.03 -13.55 9.65
C SER A 8 -6.81 -14.38 9.28
N ILE A 9 -6.33 -15.23 10.19
CA ILE A 9 -5.20 -16.15 9.96
C ILE A 9 -5.61 -17.23 8.94
N ILE A 10 -6.80 -17.83 9.09
CA ILE A 10 -7.32 -18.83 8.14
C ILE A 10 -7.49 -18.21 6.75
N ILE A 11 -8.07 -17.01 6.66
CA ILE A 11 -8.23 -16.30 5.38
C ILE A 11 -6.87 -16.01 4.74
N ASP A 12 -5.91 -15.54 5.52
CA ASP A 12 -4.55 -15.27 5.03
C ASP A 12 -3.83 -16.56 4.59
N PHE A 13 -4.09 -17.70 5.24
CA PHE A 13 -3.54 -18.99 4.84
C PHE A 13 -4.09 -19.45 3.48
N ILE A 14 -5.40 -19.35 3.28
CA ILE A 14 -6.06 -19.81 2.04
C ILE A 14 -5.72 -18.88 0.86
N PHE A 15 -5.89 -17.57 1.05
CA PHE A 15 -5.84 -16.58 -0.02
C PHE A 15 -4.53 -15.78 -0.09
N GLY A 16 -3.62 -15.97 0.86
CA GLY A 16 -2.44 -15.13 1.04
C GLY A 16 -2.73 -13.85 1.83
N HIS A 17 -1.68 -13.20 2.31
CA HIS A 17 -1.77 -11.99 3.10
C HIS A 17 -2.29 -10.80 2.28
N LYS A 18 -3.19 -10.01 2.87
CA LYS A 18 -3.70 -8.79 2.26
C LYS A 18 -2.72 -7.63 2.43
N TYR A 19 -2.43 -6.95 1.34
CA TYR A 19 -1.59 -5.76 1.26
C TYR A 19 -2.30 -4.64 0.49
N TYR A 20 -1.71 -3.45 0.54
CA TYR A 20 -2.20 -2.25 -0.11
C TYR A 20 -1.06 -1.56 -0.85
N ALA A 21 -1.37 -0.88 -1.95
CA ALA A 21 -0.45 -0.05 -2.71
C ALA A 21 -1.22 1.14 -3.29
N ASN A 22 -0.52 2.23 -3.60
CA ASN A 22 -1.16 3.39 -4.21
C ASN A 22 -0.82 3.43 -5.71
N ILE A 23 -1.82 3.61 -6.56
CA ILE A 23 -1.63 3.96 -7.97
C ILE A 23 -1.52 5.48 -8.05
N ILE A 24 -0.49 5.99 -8.70
CA ILE A 24 -0.15 7.39 -8.80
C ILE A 24 -0.30 7.81 -10.26
N ASN A 25 -1.11 8.84 -10.51
CA ASN A 25 -1.18 9.52 -11.80
C ASN A 25 -0.41 10.85 -11.70
N THR A 26 0.59 11.00 -12.54
CA THR A 26 1.43 12.20 -12.60
C THR A 26 0.85 13.22 -13.58
N ARG A 27 0.69 14.47 -13.14
CA ARG A 27 0.16 15.54 -14.00
C ARG A 27 1.05 15.78 -15.21
N GLY A 28 0.42 15.96 -16.37
CA GLY A 28 1.12 16.24 -17.62
C GLY A 28 1.67 15.01 -18.35
N VAL A 29 1.44 13.80 -17.83
CA VAL A 29 1.75 12.54 -18.52
C VAL A 29 0.56 11.58 -18.47
N GLU A 30 0.37 10.79 -19.52
CA GLU A 30 -0.66 9.73 -19.55
C GLU A 30 -0.10 8.45 -18.92
N LYS A 31 0.36 8.54 -17.66
CA LYS A 31 1.05 7.44 -16.97
C LYS A 31 0.46 7.21 -15.59
N TYR A 32 0.14 5.95 -15.32
CA TYR A 32 -0.27 5.44 -14.01
C TYR A 32 0.79 4.49 -13.50
N GLU A 33 1.30 4.72 -12.29
CA GLU A 33 2.38 3.94 -11.70
C GLU A 33 1.99 3.41 -10.32
N LEU A 34 2.45 2.22 -9.97
CA LEU A 34 2.35 1.74 -8.60
C LEU A 34 3.42 2.41 -7.74
N SER A 35 3.04 2.84 -6.53
CA SER A 35 3.96 3.32 -5.52
C SER A 35 5.03 2.28 -5.23
N CYS A 36 6.28 2.70 -5.01
CA CYS A 36 7.39 1.80 -4.67
C CYS A 36 7.27 1.14 -3.28
N PHE A 37 6.14 1.32 -2.59
CA PHE A 37 5.86 0.81 -1.25
C PHE A 37 4.70 -0.17 -1.26
N ILE A 38 4.84 -1.24 -0.50
CA ILE A 38 3.77 -2.19 -0.18
C ILE A 38 3.37 -1.98 1.27
N PHE A 39 2.11 -1.67 1.50
CA PHE A 39 1.57 -1.39 2.83
C PHE A 39 0.86 -2.62 3.39
N ARG A 40 1.13 -2.95 4.66
CA ARG A 40 0.42 -4.04 5.38
C ARG A 40 -0.96 -3.63 5.88
N THR A 41 -1.22 -2.33 5.98
CA THR A 41 -2.47 -1.80 6.49
C THR A 41 -2.99 -0.73 5.54
N ARG A 42 -4.31 -0.64 5.45
CA ARG A 42 -4.97 0.41 4.65
C ARG A 42 -4.62 1.80 5.18
N GLY A 43 -4.59 1.97 6.49
CA GLY A 43 -4.24 3.25 7.13
C GLY A 43 -2.85 3.76 6.77
N ALA A 44 -1.85 2.87 6.61
CA ALA A 44 -0.52 3.26 6.16
C ALA A 44 -0.51 3.70 4.68
N ALA A 45 -1.27 3.01 3.82
CA ALA A 45 -1.43 3.40 2.42
C ALA A 45 -2.16 4.75 2.29
N ASP A 46 -3.21 4.96 3.09
CA ASP A 46 -3.98 6.20 3.11
C ASP A 46 -3.21 7.38 3.70
N LEU A 47 -2.29 7.13 4.65
CA LEU A 47 -1.36 8.16 5.11
C LEU A 47 -0.40 8.56 3.99
N HIS A 48 0.25 7.58 3.36
CA HIS A 48 1.14 7.83 2.21
C HIS A 48 0.42 8.54 1.06
N ARG A 49 -0.84 8.18 0.80
CA ARG A 49 -1.69 8.85 -0.18
C ARG A 49 -1.82 10.34 0.11
N ARG A 50 -2.19 10.69 1.35
CA ARG A 50 -2.33 12.08 1.79
C ARG A 50 -1.02 12.85 1.72
N ASP A 51 0.09 12.22 2.10
CA ASP A 51 1.43 12.83 2.03
C ASP A 51 1.78 13.17 0.58
N ILE A 52 1.49 12.27 -0.36
CA ILE A 52 1.76 12.45 -1.80
C ILE A 52 0.79 13.44 -2.44
N GLU A 53 -0.50 13.39 -2.12
CA GLU A 53 -1.52 14.31 -2.64
C GLU A 53 -1.22 15.78 -2.31
N SER A 54 -0.45 16.04 -1.25
CA SER A 54 0.03 17.40 -0.94
C SER A 54 1.03 17.95 -1.97
N THR A 55 1.61 17.09 -2.82
CA THR A 55 2.60 17.48 -3.83
C THR A 55 1.89 17.90 -5.13
N THR A 56 2.26 19.06 -5.68
CA THR A 56 1.63 19.65 -6.87
C THR A 56 1.81 18.83 -8.16
N THR A 57 2.70 17.84 -8.14
CA THR A 57 3.06 16.95 -9.26
C THR A 57 1.99 15.88 -9.55
N PHE A 58 1.18 15.48 -8.57
CA PHE A 58 0.26 14.35 -8.73
C PHE A 58 -1.17 14.80 -9.00
N ALA A 59 -1.82 14.15 -9.97
CA ALA A 59 -3.20 14.44 -10.36
C ALA A 59 -4.19 13.68 -9.49
N TYR A 60 -3.86 12.42 -9.20
CA TYR A 60 -4.75 11.47 -8.56
C TYR A 60 -3.94 10.34 -7.93
N VAL A 61 -4.36 9.89 -6.75
CA VAL A 61 -3.75 8.76 -6.05
C VAL A 61 -4.86 7.81 -5.57
N GLU A 62 -4.80 6.55 -5.98
CA GLU A 62 -5.79 5.52 -5.63
C GLU A 62 -5.18 4.41 -4.80
N THR A 63 -5.79 4.09 -3.64
CA THR A 63 -5.37 2.96 -2.81
C THR A 63 -6.01 1.66 -3.32
N ILE A 64 -5.22 0.75 -3.87
CA ILE A 64 -5.65 -0.61 -4.22
C ILE A 64 -5.29 -1.62 -3.14
N SER A 65 -5.98 -2.75 -3.11
CA SER A 65 -5.60 -3.89 -2.26
C SER A 65 -5.35 -5.14 -3.09
N PHE A 66 -4.36 -5.93 -2.69
CA PHE A 66 -4.01 -7.19 -3.33
C PHE A 66 -3.66 -8.24 -2.28
N ARG A 67 -3.62 -9.52 -2.69
CA ARG A 67 -3.18 -10.62 -1.83
C ARG A 67 -1.93 -11.28 -2.37
N SER A 68 -1.03 -11.70 -1.48
CA SER A 68 0.16 -12.45 -1.84
C SER A 68 0.51 -13.48 -0.79
N ARG A 69 0.97 -14.66 -1.23
CA ARG A 69 1.57 -15.67 -0.36
C ARG A 69 2.99 -15.29 0.09
N ARG A 70 3.61 -14.31 -0.55
CA ARG A 70 4.89 -13.76 -0.10
C ARG A 70 4.69 -12.86 1.10
N ASN A 71 5.63 -12.90 2.03
CA ASN A 71 5.66 -12.01 3.18
C ASN A 71 6.51 -10.78 2.85
N TYR A 72 5.86 -9.63 2.68
CA TYR A 72 6.57 -8.37 2.48
C TYR A 72 6.81 -7.71 3.85
N PRO A 73 8.08 -7.57 4.29
CA PRO A 73 8.38 -6.85 5.51
C PRO A 73 7.95 -5.38 5.40
N PRO A 74 7.55 -4.73 6.50
CA PRO A 74 7.30 -3.31 6.47
C PRO A 74 8.60 -2.60 6.07
N ALA A 75 8.50 -1.59 5.20
CA ALA A 75 9.64 -0.77 4.82
C ALA A 75 10.29 -0.21 6.09
N GLN A 76 11.50 -0.67 6.39
CA GLN A 76 12.28 -0.13 7.50
C GLN A 76 12.72 1.27 7.08
N ARG A 77 12.45 2.28 7.90
CA ARG A 77 13.12 3.57 7.75
C ARG A 77 14.61 3.32 7.92
N ILE A 78 15.35 3.36 6.81
CA ILE A 78 16.81 3.43 6.87
C ILE A 78 17.09 4.85 7.34
N ASN A 79 17.50 5.01 8.60
CA ASN A 79 18.05 6.27 9.08
C ASN A 79 19.34 6.52 8.29
N ARG A 80 19.27 7.41 7.29
CA ARG A 80 20.43 7.99 6.63
C ARG A 80 20.58 9.42 7.13
#